data_AF-V4ADD5-F1
#
_entry.id   AF-V4ADD5-F1
#
_cell.length_a   1.000
_cell.length_b   1.000
_cell.length_c   1.000
_cell.angle_alpha   90.00
_cell.angle_beta   90.00
_cell.angle_gamma   90.00
#
_symmetry.space_group_name_H-M   'P 1'
#
loop_
_entity.id
_entity.type
_entity.pdbx_description
1 polymer ?
#
loop_
_entity_poly.entity_id
_entity_poly.type
_entity_poly.pdbx_seq_one_letter_code
_entity_poly.pdbx_strand_id
1 'polypeptide(L)'
;MYLDDGFGTCVDKDDAVLISSQIKQDLIESGFVPKVEKSTWYPVQNLVWFWYLGSLGIDAFTVDWHGVNGWTHSVEIQELPECFFGKIHLVTDLLEGSKANSTVLKYSRGFMRGKRWATKNGISDSDILPAKSLQVALYLSGIIQESNTPSTLISAFYSLKWAHDLADLDSPTNSSLVKNILESGKRKLSKPVNKKEPITKSQLINMYERLICSI
;
A
#
# COMPACT_ATOMS: atom_id res chain seq x y z
N MET A 1 6.65 -14.78 16.50
CA MET A 1 5.64 -14.07 17.30
C MET A 1 4.47 -13.74 16.38
N TYR A 2 3.28 -14.15 16.75
CA TYR A 2 2.08 -13.98 15.95
C TYR A 2 1.35 -12.71 16.37
N LEU A 3 1.00 -11.87 15.39
CA LEU A 3 0.18 -10.68 15.59
C LEU A 3 -1.23 -10.93 15.09
N ASP A 4 -2.18 -10.52 15.92
CA ASP A 4 -3.59 -10.37 15.55
C ASP A 4 -3.92 -8.89 15.29
N ASP A 5 -5.00 -8.62 14.55
CA ASP A 5 -5.41 -7.26 14.17
C ASP A 5 -5.97 -6.41 15.34
N GLY A 6 -5.97 -6.95 16.57
CA GLY A 6 -6.27 -6.26 17.82
C GLY A 6 -5.41 -6.73 19.00
N PHE A 7 -4.67 -5.80 19.62
CA PHE A 7 -4.10 -5.87 20.98
C PHE A 7 -3.65 -7.26 21.50
N GLY A 8 -2.59 -7.83 20.94
CA GLY A 8 -1.94 -9.00 21.51
C GLY A 8 -0.73 -9.48 20.72
N THR A 9 0.27 -9.98 21.43
CA THR A 9 1.43 -10.69 20.85
C THR A 9 1.57 -12.04 21.53
N CYS A 10 1.57 -13.14 20.79
CA CYS A 10 1.82 -14.47 21.35
C CYS A 10 3.01 -15.13 20.65
N VAL A 11 3.72 -15.98 21.39
CA VAL A 11 4.88 -16.72 20.86
C VAL A 11 4.39 -17.85 19.95
N ASP A 12 3.36 -18.56 20.39
CA ASP A 12 2.72 -19.64 19.65
C ASP A 12 1.48 -19.19 18.86
N LYS A 13 1.21 -19.90 17.77
CA LYS A 13 0.12 -19.59 16.85
C LYS A 13 -1.23 -19.96 17.43
N ASP A 14 -1.32 -21.08 18.12
CA ASP A 14 -2.59 -21.59 18.64
C ASP A 14 -3.06 -20.72 19.81
N ASP A 15 -2.13 -20.26 20.65
CA ASP A 15 -2.40 -19.26 21.70
C ASP A 15 -2.91 -17.93 21.12
N ALA A 16 -2.30 -17.44 20.03
CA ALA A 16 -2.75 -16.22 19.35
C ALA A 16 -4.18 -16.36 18.78
N VAL A 17 -4.50 -17.53 18.21
CA VAL A 17 -5.85 -17.84 17.71
C VAL A 17 -6.86 -17.87 18.86
N LEU A 18 -6.49 -18.47 20.00
CA LEU A 18 -7.35 -18.56 21.17
C LEU A 18 -7.69 -17.17 21.72
N ILE A 19 -6.69 -16.31 21.89
CA ILE A 19 -6.87 -14.95 22.38
C ILE A 19 -7.70 -14.10 21.41
N SER A 20 -7.41 -14.19 20.09
CA SER A 20 -8.21 -13.52 19.06
C SER A 20 -9.68 -13.93 19.10
N SER A 21 -9.93 -15.23 19.28
CA SER A 21 -11.28 -15.79 19.37
C SER A 21 -12.02 -15.28 20.62
N GLN A 22 -11.33 -15.14 21.75
CA GLN A 22 -11.90 -14.63 22.99
C GLN A 22 -12.23 -13.13 22.89
N ILE A 23 -11.31 -12.32 22.38
CA ILE A 23 -11.53 -10.88 22.14
C ILE A 23 -12.71 -10.66 21.17
N LYS A 24 -12.77 -11.45 20.09
CA LYS A 24 -13.89 -11.41 19.15
C LYS A 24 -15.21 -11.68 19.85
N GLN A 25 -15.24 -12.69 20.71
CA GLN A 25 -16.42 -13.06 21.48
C GLN A 25 -16.83 -11.93 22.44
N ASP A 26 -15.88 -11.35 23.18
CA ASP A 26 -16.13 -10.23 24.10
C ASP A 26 -16.69 -9.00 23.39
N LEU A 27 -16.18 -8.69 22.19
CA LEU A 27 -16.69 -7.59 21.36
C LEU A 27 -18.14 -7.86 20.91
N ILE A 28 -18.44 -9.08 20.46
CA ILE A 28 -19.81 -9.47 20.07
C ILE A 28 -20.75 -9.36 21.27
N GLU A 29 -20.34 -9.88 22.43
CA GLU A 29 -21.13 -9.84 23.66
C GLU A 29 -21.30 -8.43 24.23
N SER A 30 -20.36 -7.53 23.95
CA SER A 30 -20.46 -6.10 24.27
C SER A 30 -21.37 -5.33 23.31
N GLY A 31 -21.96 -6.02 22.33
CA GLY A 31 -22.88 -5.45 21.34
C GLY A 31 -22.19 -4.79 20.15
N PHE A 32 -20.91 -5.07 19.90
CA PHE A 32 -20.23 -4.68 18.66
C PHE A 32 -20.54 -5.69 17.56
N VAL A 33 -20.75 -5.21 16.34
CA VAL A 33 -20.93 -6.06 15.16
C VAL A 33 -19.65 -6.07 14.34
N PRO A 34 -18.89 -7.18 14.32
CA PRO A 34 -17.69 -7.30 13.52
C PRO A 34 -18.01 -7.15 12.04
N LYS A 35 -17.21 -6.36 11.32
CA LYS A 35 -17.29 -6.34 9.87
C LYS A 35 -16.49 -7.53 9.33
N VAL A 36 -17.15 -8.69 9.21
CA VAL A 36 -16.53 -9.97 8.81
C VAL A 36 -15.66 -9.85 7.55
N GLU A 37 -16.08 -9.05 6.57
CA GLU A 37 -15.32 -8.81 5.33
C GLU A 37 -13.98 -8.06 5.51
N LYS A 38 -13.77 -7.42 6.67
CA LYS A 38 -12.58 -6.59 6.96
C LYS A 38 -11.84 -6.97 8.24
N SER A 39 -12.43 -7.82 9.07
CA SER A 39 -11.82 -8.28 10.32
C SER A 39 -11.15 -9.63 10.09
N THR A 40 -9.85 -9.71 10.36
CA THR A 40 -9.04 -10.93 10.20
C THR A 40 -8.69 -11.48 11.57
N TRP A 41 -9.59 -12.30 12.12
CA TRP A 41 -9.47 -12.92 13.46
C TRP A 41 -8.56 -14.16 13.49
N TYR A 42 -7.65 -14.25 12.53
CA TYR A 42 -6.70 -15.34 12.45
C TYR A 42 -5.32 -14.72 12.30
N PRO A 43 -4.34 -15.10 13.14
CA PRO A 43 -3.01 -14.53 13.08
C PRO A 43 -2.38 -14.81 11.71
N VAL A 44 -2.30 -13.78 10.88
CA VAL A 44 -1.78 -13.84 9.51
C VAL A 44 -0.33 -13.38 9.40
N GLN A 45 0.21 -12.76 10.46
CA GLN A 45 1.57 -12.24 10.49
C GLN A 45 2.44 -13.01 11.48
N ASN A 46 3.50 -13.64 10.97
CA ASN A 46 4.60 -14.18 11.79
C ASN A 46 5.74 -13.16 11.80
N LEU A 47 5.92 -12.46 12.91
CA LEU A 47 7.07 -11.62 13.17
C LEU A 47 8.18 -12.44 13.84
N VAL A 48 9.29 -12.64 13.13
CA VAL A 48 10.56 -12.99 13.75
C VAL A 48 11.19 -11.68 14.20
N TRP A 49 11.28 -11.47 15.52
CA TRP A 49 12.01 -10.34 16.08
C TRP A 49 13.51 -10.58 15.90
N PHE A 50 14.09 -10.05 14.83
CA PHE A 50 15.54 -9.99 14.67
C PHE A 50 16.06 -8.67 15.28
N TRP A 51 16.50 -8.73 16.53
CA TRP A 51 17.40 -7.71 17.07
C TRP A 51 18.85 -8.12 16.77
N TYR A 52 19.45 -7.38 15.83
CA TYR A 52 20.88 -7.18 15.60
C TYR A 52 21.80 -8.36 15.22
N LEU A 53 22.18 -8.37 13.94
CA LEU A 53 23.59 -8.45 13.51
C LEU A 53 23.73 -7.70 12.17
N GLY A 54 24.81 -6.94 12.04
CA GLY A 54 24.97 -5.83 11.12
C GLY A 54 24.77 -6.09 9.63
N SER A 55 24.56 -4.97 8.92
CA SER A 55 24.74 -4.75 7.48
C SER A 55 23.68 -5.21 6.46
N LEU A 56 22.56 -5.84 6.84
CA LEU A 56 21.52 -6.23 5.84
C LEU A 56 20.08 -5.97 6.33
N GLY A 57 19.85 -4.81 6.97
CA GLY A 57 18.56 -4.41 7.55
C GLY A 57 17.90 -3.26 6.80
N ILE A 58 17.86 -3.30 5.47
CA ILE A 58 17.10 -2.34 4.65
C ILE A 58 16.54 -3.12 3.45
N ASP A 59 15.43 -3.83 3.61
CA ASP A 59 14.74 -4.50 2.48
C ASP A 59 13.20 -4.25 2.47
N ALA A 60 12.74 -3.32 3.33
CA ALA A 60 11.41 -2.70 3.21
C ALA A 60 11.47 -1.16 3.13
N PHE A 61 12.68 -0.60 3.18
CA PHE A 61 12.95 0.84 3.13
C PHE A 61 13.77 1.23 1.89
N THR A 62 14.39 0.27 1.22
CA THR A 62 14.89 0.35 -0.15
C THR A 62 13.96 -0.49 -1.01
N VAL A 63 12.84 0.10 -1.44
CA VAL A 63 12.65 0.01 -2.89
C VAL A 63 13.92 0.65 -3.42
N ASP A 64 14.73 -0.12 -4.13
CA ASP A 64 15.92 0.39 -4.77
C ASP A 64 15.48 1.49 -5.74
N TRP A 65 15.35 2.69 -5.18
CA TRP A 65 15.11 3.92 -5.90
C TRP A 65 16.39 4.33 -6.59
N HIS A 66 17.58 3.76 -6.30
CA HIS A 66 18.71 3.91 -7.22
C HIS A 66 18.41 3.24 -8.56
N GLY A 67 17.61 2.17 -8.55
CA GLY A 67 16.93 1.66 -9.72
C GLY A 67 16.15 2.77 -10.40
N VAL A 68 15.03 3.24 -9.81
CA VAL A 68 14.09 4.23 -10.40
C VAL A 68 14.77 5.57 -10.76
N ASN A 69 15.60 6.15 -9.90
CA ASN A 69 16.40 7.34 -10.14
C ASN A 69 17.53 7.11 -11.18
N GLY A 70 17.94 5.86 -11.38
CA GLY A 70 18.84 5.45 -12.46
C GLY A 70 18.14 5.37 -13.83
N TRP A 71 16.81 5.25 -13.87
CA TRP A 71 16.05 5.23 -15.14
C TRP A 71 15.92 6.60 -15.79
N THR A 72 15.97 7.69 -15.02
CA THR A 72 15.32 8.95 -15.44
C THR A 72 16.31 9.96 -15.95
N HIS A 73 17.53 9.95 -15.42
CA HIS A 73 18.56 10.91 -15.81
C HIS A 73 19.90 10.25 -16.12
N SER A 74 19.99 8.93 -16.36
CA SER A 74 21.29 8.28 -16.58
C SER A 74 22.08 8.86 -17.76
N VAL A 75 21.39 9.37 -18.80
CA VAL A 75 22.03 10.07 -19.93
C VAL A 75 22.39 11.51 -19.55
N GLU A 76 21.46 12.27 -18.94
CA GLU A 76 21.70 13.67 -18.54
C GLU A 76 22.74 13.79 -17.41
N ILE A 77 22.80 12.82 -16.52
CA ILE A 77 23.81 12.70 -15.46
C ILE A 77 25.20 12.44 -16.07
N GLN A 78 25.29 11.70 -17.18
CA GLN A 78 26.57 11.51 -17.87
C GLN A 78 27.06 12.77 -18.59
N GLU A 79 26.14 13.69 -18.94
CA GLU A 79 26.46 14.99 -19.54
C GLU A 79 26.76 16.08 -18.50
N LEU A 80 26.51 15.83 -17.21
CA LEU A 80 26.80 16.77 -16.13
C LEU A 80 28.31 16.83 -15.83
N PRO A 81 28.86 18.02 -15.55
CA PRO A 81 30.22 18.14 -15.03
C PRO A 81 30.37 17.36 -13.70
N GLU A 82 31.50 16.66 -13.53
CA GLU A 82 31.75 15.78 -12.37
C GLU A 82 31.56 16.48 -11.01
N CYS A 83 31.78 17.79 -10.94
CA CYS A 83 31.58 18.59 -9.73
C CYS A 83 30.12 18.62 -9.23
N PHE A 84 29.15 18.22 -10.05
CA PHE A 84 27.74 18.11 -9.69
C PHE A 84 27.33 16.72 -9.22
N PHE A 85 28.13 15.68 -9.44
CA PHE A 85 27.76 14.30 -9.06
C PHE A 85 27.53 14.15 -7.56
N GLY A 86 28.37 14.80 -6.75
CA GLY A 86 28.19 14.87 -5.30
C GLY A 86 26.91 15.59 -4.85
N LYS A 87 26.19 16.29 -5.74
CA LYS A 87 24.98 17.05 -5.45
C LYS A 87 23.70 16.39 -6.00
N ILE A 88 23.80 15.29 -6.75
CA ILE A 88 22.63 14.60 -7.35
C ILE A 88 21.65 14.14 -6.25
N HIS A 89 22.17 13.66 -5.12
CA HIS A 89 21.35 13.23 -3.99
C HIS A 89 20.41 14.33 -3.46
N LEU A 90 20.81 15.61 -3.54
CA LEU A 90 19.98 16.73 -3.09
C LEU A 90 18.69 16.83 -3.91
N VAL A 91 18.73 16.53 -5.20
CA VAL A 91 17.55 16.54 -6.07
C VAL A 91 16.62 15.40 -5.66
N THR A 92 17.17 14.20 -5.45
CA THR A 92 16.40 13.04 -4.98
C THR A 92 15.74 13.31 -3.63
N ASP A 93 16.48 13.83 -2.65
CA ASP A 93 15.97 14.12 -1.31
C ASP A 93 14.85 15.17 -1.33
N LEU A 94 15.01 16.22 -2.15
CA LEU A 94 14.00 17.27 -2.30
C LEU A 94 12.74 16.76 -3.02
N LEU A 95 12.90 15.89 -4.02
CA LEU A 95 11.77 15.29 -4.73
C LEU A 95 10.99 14.34 -3.82
N GLU A 96 11.66 13.55 -2.99
CA GLU A 96 11.01 12.70 -1.99
C GLU A 96 10.31 13.55 -0.91
N GLY A 97 10.97 14.60 -0.43
CA GLY A 97 10.43 15.56 0.54
C GLY A 97 9.24 16.39 0.04
N SER A 98 8.97 16.39 -1.28
CA SER A 98 7.82 17.07 -1.86
C SER A 98 6.46 16.46 -1.45
N LYS A 99 6.47 15.27 -0.83
CA LYS A 99 5.27 14.58 -0.32
C LYS A 99 5.50 14.03 1.08
N ALA A 100 4.41 13.84 1.83
CA ALA A 100 4.48 13.15 3.13
C ALA A 100 5.01 11.71 2.95
N ASN A 101 5.86 11.24 3.88
CA ASN A 101 6.46 9.90 3.85
C ASN A 101 5.44 8.78 3.64
N SER A 102 4.27 8.88 4.29
CA SER A 102 3.17 7.92 4.12
C SER A 102 2.63 7.86 2.69
N THR A 103 2.65 8.98 1.97
CA THR A 103 2.22 9.10 0.57
C THR A 103 3.29 8.54 -0.37
N VAL A 104 4.56 8.86 -0.15
CA VAL A 104 5.69 8.30 -0.91
C VAL A 104 5.68 6.78 -0.81
N LEU A 105 5.60 6.23 0.40
CA LEU A 105 5.53 4.78 0.62
C LEU A 105 4.30 4.14 -0.05
N LYS A 106 3.14 4.80 0.00
CA LYS A 106 1.92 4.31 -0.63
C LYS A 106 2.08 4.23 -2.15
N TYR A 107 2.58 5.28 -2.78
CA TYR A 107 2.75 5.33 -4.23
C TYR A 107 3.88 4.41 -4.71
N SER A 108 4.97 4.33 -3.96
CA SER A 108 6.04 3.35 -4.17
C SER A 108 5.51 1.93 -4.25
N ARG A 109 4.76 1.50 -3.22
CA ARG A 109 4.17 0.16 -3.15
C ARG A 109 3.16 -0.08 -4.27
N GLY A 110 2.39 0.95 -4.63
CA GLY A 110 1.44 0.87 -5.73
C GLY A 110 2.12 0.72 -7.09
N PHE A 111 3.20 1.47 -7.34
CA PHE A 111 3.99 1.36 -8.56
C PHE A 111 4.65 -0.02 -8.68
N MET A 112 5.28 -0.51 -7.59
CA MET A 112 5.88 -1.86 -7.58
C MET A 112 4.86 -2.97 -7.85
N ARG A 113 3.60 -2.80 -7.43
CA ARG A 113 2.52 -3.72 -7.79
C ARG A 113 2.22 -3.69 -9.29
N GLY A 114 2.21 -2.51 -9.90
CA GLY A 114 2.09 -2.33 -11.35
C GLY A 114 3.26 -2.97 -12.11
N LYS A 115 4.51 -2.73 -11.65
CA LYS A 115 5.72 -3.35 -12.21
C LYS A 115 5.64 -4.88 -12.17
N ARG A 116 5.30 -5.48 -11.02
CA ARG A 116 5.14 -6.94 -10.92
C ARG A 116 4.06 -7.47 -11.87
N TRP A 117 2.94 -6.77 -12.02
CA TRP A 117 1.92 -7.15 -12.99
C TRP A 117 2.47 -7.09 -14.42
N ALA A 118 3.21 -6.04 -14.78
CA ALA A 118 3.79 -5.88 -16.10
C ALA A 118 4.80 -6.99 -16.42
N THR A 119 5.76 -7.24 -15.53
CA THR A 119 6.76 -8.32 -15.68
C THR A 119 6.10 -9.70 -15.77
N LYS A 120 5.08 -9.97 -14.94
CA LYS A 120 4.31 -11.23 -14.99
C LYS A 120 3.61 -11.44 -16.34
N ASN A 121 3.23 -10.36 -17.03
CA ASN A 121 2.58 -10.39 -18.34
C ASN A 121 3.57 -10.18 -19.50
N GLY A 122 4.88 -10.34 -19.27
CA GLY A 122 5.90 -10.32 -20.32
C GLY A 122 6.28 -8.92 -20.82
N ILE A 123 5.91 -7.85 -20.10
CA ILE A 123 6.36 -6.49 -20.41
C ILE A 123 7.80 -6.33 -19.90
N SER A 124 8.69 -5.88 -20.78
CA SER A 124 10.10 -5.64 -20.47
C SER A 124 10.24 -4.52 -19.44
N ASP A 125 11.27 -4.57 -18.59
CA ASP A 125 11.51 -3.51 -17.58
C ASP A 125 11.67 -2.12 -18.22
N SER A 126 12.22 -2.04 -19.44
CA SER A 126 12.33 -0.81 -20.24
C SER A 126 11.01 -0.24 -20.76
N ASP A 127 9.96 -1.06 -20.85
CA ASP A 127 8.62 -0.62 -21.26
C ASP A 127 7.72 -0.26 -20.05
N ILE A 128 8.24 -0.35 -18.81
CA ILE A 128 7.46 -0.03 -17.59
C ILE A 128 7.52 1.46 -17.27
N LEU A 129 8.60 2.13 -17.68
CA LEU A 129 8.84 3.55 -17.46
C LEU A 129 9.64 4.11 -18.65
N PRO A 130 9.00 4.75 -19.65
CA PRO A 130 7.58 5.12 -19.70
C PRO A 130 6.66 3.94 -20.09
N ALA A 131 5.58 3.74 -19.33
CA ALA A 131 4.54 2.78 -19.68
C ALA A 131 3.62 3.31 -20.80
N LYS A 132 3.14 2.41 -21.67
CA LYS A 132 2.20 2.76 -22.75
C LYS A 132 0.78 2.88 -22.18
N SER A 133 -0.01 3.84 -22.69
CA SER A 133 -1.38 4.07 -22.21
C SER A 133 -2.27 2.83 -22.27
N LEU A 134 -2.12 1.98 -23.30
CA LEU A 134 -2.90 0.74 -23.43
C LEU A 134 -2.53 -0.29 -22.35
N GLN A 135 -1.24 -0.42 -22.01
CA GLN A 135 -0.80 -1.32 -20.94
C GLN A 135 -1.39 -0.90 -19.59
N VAL A 136 -1.36 0.41 -19.30
CA VAL A 136 -1.98 0.95 -18.09
C VAL A 136 -3.49 0.75 -18.08
N ALA A 137 -4.17 0.96 -19.20
CA ALA A 137 -5.61 0.72 -19.30
C ALA A 137 -5.98 -0.75 -19.02
N LEU A 138 -5.20 -1.70 -19.52
CA LEU A 138 -5.37 -3.13 -19.24
C LEU A 138 -5.13 -3.47 -17.77
N TYR A 139 -4.06 -2.94 -17.18
CA TYR A 139 -3.77 -3.11 -15.76
C TYR A 139 -4.92 -2.62 -14.87
N LEU A 140 -5.39 -1.39 -15.10
CA LEU A 140 -6.50 -0.82 -14.33
C LEU A 140 -7.80 -1.60 -14.55
N SER A 141 -8.04 -2.11 -15.76
CA SER A 141 -9.19 -2.96 -16.06
C SER A 141 -9.17 -4.27 -15.26
N GLY A 142 -8.01 -4.90 -15.11
CA GLY A 142 -7.83 -6.06 -14.23
C GLY A 142 -8.17 -5.73 -12.77
N ILE A 143 -7.69 -4.59 -12.26
CA ILE A 143 -8.04 -4.13 -10.90
C ILE A 143 -9.55 -3.92 -10.75
N ILE A 144 -10.22 -3.36 -11.76
CA ILE A 144 -11.68 -3.14 -11.73
C ILE A 144 -12.44 -4.48 -11.64
N GLN A 145 -11.91 -5.56 -12.22
CA GLN A 145 -12.52 -6.88 -12.15
C GLN A 145 -12.31 -7.56 -10.80
N GLU A 146 -11.13 -7.37 -10.18
CA GLU A 146 -10.75 -8.07 -8.94
C GLU A 146 -11.08 -7.30 -7.66
N SER A 147 -11.24 -5.97 -7.74
CA SER A 147 -11.39 -5.13 -6.55
C SER A 147 -12.85 -4.89 -6.17
N ASN A 148 -13.09 -4.72 -4.86
CA ASN A 148 -14.41 -4.39 -4.30
C ASN A 148 -14.57 -2.91 -3.96
N THR A 149 -13.53 -2.10 -4.16
CA THR A 149 -13.52 -0.68 -3.75
C THR A 149 -12.77 0.19 -4.76
N PRO A 150 -13.23 1.44 -5.00
CA PRO A 150 -12.56 2.36 -5.91
C PRO A 150 -11.19 2.82 -5.39
N SER A 151 -10.94 2.71 -4.09
CA SER A 151 -9.68 3.14 -3.46
C SER A 151 -8.46 2.42 -4.02
N THR A 152 -8.56 1.11 -4.29
CA THR A 152 -7.47 0.31 -4.86
C THR A 152 -7.12 0.80 -6.26
N LEU A 153 -8.14 1.03 -7.09
CA LEU A 153 -8.01 1.56 -8.45
C LEU A 153 -7.37 2.96 -8.45
N ILE A 154 -7.89 3.87 -7.64
CA ILE A 154 -7.40 5.25 -7.52
C ILE A 154 -5.94 5.25 -7.06
N SER A 155 -5.60 4.41 -6.07
CA SER A 155 -4.23 4.30 -5.59
C SER A 155 -3.29 3.81 -6.68
N ALA A 156 -3.67 2.82 -7.47
CA ALA A 156 -2.86 2.31 -8.57
C ALA A 156 -2.62 3.38 -9.65
N PHE A 157 -3.68 4.10 -10.06
CA PHE A 157 -3.59 5.20 -11.01
C PHE A 157 -2.59 6.28 -10.56
N TYR A 158 -2.74 6.78 -9.33
CA TYR A 158 -1.86 7.85 -8.83
C TYR A 158 -0.45 7.39 -8.54
N SER A 159 -0.24 6.10 -8.26
CA SER A 159 1.11 5.54 -8.11
C SER A 159 1.87 5.53 -9.44
N LEU A 160 1.19 5.15 -10.53
CA LEU A 160 1.76 5.21 -11.88
C LEU A 160 2.02 6.65 -12.30
N LYS A 161 1.07 7.56 -12.03
CA LYS A 161 1.26 8.99 -12.29
C LYS A 161 2.48 9.53 -11.55
N TRP A 162 2.56 9.31 -10.25
CA TRP A 162 3.65 9.79 -9.42
C TRP A 162 5.01 9.25 -9.87
N ALA A 163 5.10 7.96 -10.25
CA ALA A 163 6.37 7.40 -10.73
C ALA A 163 6.84 8.03 -12.05
N HIS A 164 5.92 8.35 -12.97
CA HIS A 164 6.28 9.05 -14.21
C HIS A 164 6.59 10.53 -13.97
N ASP A 165 5.83 11.21 -13.10
CA ASP A 165 6.10 12.60 -12.73
C ASP A 165 7.47 12.72 -12.02
N LEU A 166 7.83 11.76 -11.15
CA LEU A 166 9.14 11.70 -10.48
C LEU A 166 10.28 11.46 -11.47
N ALA A 167 9.98 10.77 -12.56
CA ALA A 167 10.90 10.48 -13.65
C ALA A 167 11.03 11.58 -14.68
N ASP A 168 10.28 12.67 -14.52
CA ASP A 168 10.11 13.72 -15.54
C ASP A 168 9.69 13.16 -16.92
N LEU A 169 8.85 12.12 -16.91
CA LEU A 169 8.34 11.47 -18.11
C LEU A 169 6.86 11.76 -18.31
N ASP A 170 6.44 11.78 -19.58
CA ASP A 170 5.03 11.89 -19.93
C ASP A 170 4.22 10.73 -19.33
N SER A 171 3.36 11.07 -18.36
CA SER A 171 2.57 10.06 -17.69
C SER A 171 1.50 9.47 -18.61
N PRO A 172 1.40 8.13 -18.75
CA PRO A 172 0.33 7.48 -19.52
C PRO A 172 -1.05 7.76 -18.94
N THR A 173 -1.12 8.20 -17.68
CA THR A 173 -2.34 8.61 -16.99
C THR A 173 -2.96 9.89 -17.54
N ASN A 174 -2.21 10.67 -18.35
CA ASN A 174 -2.72 11.85 -19.04
C ASN A 174 -3.61 11.50 -20.23
N SER A 175 -3.50 10.29 -20.78
CA SER A 175 -4.31 9.80 -21.91
C SER A 175 -5.80 9.72 -21.58
N SER A 176 -6.65 10.17 -22.52
CA SER A 176 -8.10 10.06 -22.40
C SER A 176 -8.58 8.62 -22.20
N LEU A 177 -7.89 7.63 -22.80
CA LEU A 177 -8.20 6.22 -22.61
C LEU A 177 -8.10 5.83 -21.13
N VAL A 178 -6.99 6.15 -20.48
CA VAL A 178 -6.72 5.77 -19.09
C VAL A 178 -7.65 6.52 -18.14
N LYS A 179 -7.89 7.82 -18.39
CA LYS A 179 -8.86 8.62 -17.63
C LYS A 179 -10.27 8.05 -17.71
N ASN A 180 -10.73 7.66 -18.91
CA ASN A 180 -12.06 7.08 -19.09
C ASN A 180 -12.20 5.72 -18.36
N ILE A 181 -11.16 4.88 -18.35
CA ILE A 181 -11.15 3.64 -17.59
C ILE A 181 -11.21 3.90 -16.08
N LEU A 182 -10.44 4.88 -15.57
CA LEU A 182 -10.50 5.28 -14.16
C LEU A 182 -11.93 5.70 -13.77
N GLU A 183 -12.56 6.57 -14.56
CA GLU A 183 -13.92 7.05 -14.28
C GLU A 183 -14.96 5.94 -14.37
N SER A 184 -14.85 5.04 -15.35
CA SER A 184 -15.70 3.85 -15.45
C SER A 184 -15.56 2.95 -14.21
N GLY A 185 -14.32 2.67 -13.79
CA GLY A 185 -14.03 1.88 -12.60
C GLY A 185 -14.53 2.52 -11.31
N LYS A 186 -14.36 3.84 -11.15
CA LYS A 186 -14.94 4.57 -10.00
C LYS A 186 -16.44 4.36 -9.93
N ARG A 187 -17.17 4.51 -11.04
CA ARG A 187 -18.63 4.32 -11.08
C ARG A 187 -19.03 2.89 -10.75
N LYS A 188 -18.34 1.90 -11.35
CA LYS A 188 -18.63 0.48 -11.15
C LYS A 188 -18.37 0.01 -9.71
N LEU A 189 -17.32 0.51 -9.08
CA LEU A 189 -16.89 0.11 -7.74
C LEU A 189 -17.51 0.94 -6.61
N SER A 190 -18.13 2.08 -6.95
CA SER A 190 -18.78 2.93 -5.96
C SER A 190 -19.94 2.21 -5.30
N LYS A 191 -19.88 2.13 -3.97
CA LYS A 191 -20.97 1.64 -3.13
C LYS A 191 -21.57 2.82 -2.37
N PRO A 192 -22.88 2.82 -2.10
CA PRO A 192 -23.50 3.81 -1.22
C PRO A 192 -22.72 3.90 0.11
N VAL A 193 -22.46 5.13 0.55
CA VAL A 193 -21.80 5.35 1.84
C VAL A 193 -22.77 4.97 2.94
N ASN A 194 -22.61 3.76 3.49
CA ASN A 194 -23.34 3.32 4.66
C ASN A 194 -22.55 3.76 5.91
N LYS A 195 -23.06 4.79 6.60
CA LYS A 195 -22.44 5.30 7.83
C LYS A 195 -22.60 4.25 8.92
N LYS A 196 -21.53 4.00 9.69
CA LYS A 196 -21.64 3.17 10.89
C LYS A 196 -22.55 3.89 11.89
N GLU A 197 -23.40 3.14 12.58
CA GLU A 197 -24.12 3.65 13.74
C GLU A 197 -23.13 4.15 14.80
N PRO A 198 -23.43 5.25 15.50
CA PRO A 198 -22.57 5.76 16.55
C PRO A 198 -22.43 4.74 17.68
N ILE A 199 -21.21 4.60 18.20
CA ILE A 199 -20.97 3.78 19.40
C ILE A 199 -21.71 4.44 20.57
N THR A 200 -22.52 3.65 21.27
CA THR A 200 -23.28 4.11 22.43
C THR A 200 -22.44 4.04 23.71
N LYS A 201 -22.78 4.88 24.70
CA LYS A 201 -22.12 4.87 26.02
C LYS A 201 -22.20 3.49 26.70
N SER A 202 -23.33 2.81 26.57
CA SER A 202 -23.53 1.48 27.15
C SER A 202 -22.63 0.42 26.52
N GLN A 203 -22.42 0.46 25.19
CA GLN A 203 -21.49 -0.44 24.50
C GLN A 203 -20.04 -0.26 25.03
N LEU A 204 -19.62 0.98 25.30
CA LEU A 204 -18.30 1.25 25.87
C LEU A 204 -18.16 0.76 27.33
N ILE A 205 -19.20 0.97 28.15
CA ILE A 205 -19.20 0.50 29.54
C ILE A 205 -19.14 -1.03 29.59
N ASN A 206 -19.98 -1.72 28.80
CA ASN A 206 -19.98 -3.19 28.74
C ASN A 206 -18.63 -3.74 28.27
N MET A 207 -17.99 -3.09 27.30
CA MET A 207 -16.66 -3.49 26.83
C MET A 207 -15.59 -3.34 27.92
N TYR A 208 -15.62 -2.22 28.66
CA TYR A 208 -14.70 -1.97 29.76
C TYR A 208 -14.85 -3.03 30.88
N GLU A 209 -16.09 -3.29 31.30
CA GLU A 209 -16.38 -4.27 32.35
C GLU A 209 -15.91 -5.68 31.95
N ARG A 210 -16.10 -6.07 30.69
CA ARG A 210 -15.71 -7.41 30.20
C ARG A 210 -14.22 -7.58 29.96
N LEU A 211 -13.50 -6.53 29.55
CA LEU A 211 -12.05 -6.64 29.30
C LEU A 211 -11.20 -6.48 30.55
N ILE A 212 -11.66 -5.70 31.55
CA ILE A 212 -10.83 -5.32 32.71
C ILE A 212 -11.25 -6.05 34.00
N CYS A 213 -12.53 -6.37 34.19
CA CYS A 213 -12.99 -7.06 35.40
C CYS A 213 -13.02 -8.60 35.27
N SER A 214 -12.55 -9.14 34.15
CA SER A 214 -12.48 -10.59 33.89
C SER A 214 -11.09 -11.21 34.17
N ILE A 215 -10.18 -10.45 34.79
CA ILE A 215 -8.87 -10.88 35.32
C ILE A 215 -8.99 -10.96 36.84
#